data_AF-A0A2H1JW43-F1
#
_entry.id   AF-A0A2H1JW43-F1
#
_cell.length_a   1.000
_cell.length_b   1.000
_cell.length_c   1.000
_cell.angle_alpha   90.00
_cell.angle_beta   90.00
_cell.angle_gamma   90.00
#
_symmetry.space_group_name_H-M   'P 1'
#
loop_
_entity.id
_entity.type
_entity.pdbx_description
1 polymer ?
#
loop_
_entity_poly.entity_id
_entity_poly.type
_entity_poly.pdbx_seq_one_letter_code
_entity_poly.pdbx_strand_id
1 'polypeptide(L)'
;MGERDEQGTDRIGPSQAEPRLQPVIDAMATLRRRCPWSSRQDHQSLEKYAREETDELIDALEDFTTAPTPENRAAVIEELGDVFYQVLFHSALLDESSGQVYGHSLGAIIDGLEAKLIRRHPLAFTGDSGDEMASLDDVEREYRRIKAEEKAAVRDEDRTP
;
A
#
# COMPACT_ATOMS: atom_id res chain seq x y z
N MET A 1 -38.33 -20.69 -11.41
CA MET A 1 -38.47 -19.46 -10.60
C MET A 1 -37.58 -19.68 -9.40
N GLY A 2 -36.28 -19.41 -9.56
CA GLY A 2 -35.27 -19.74 -8.55
C GLY A 2 -35.23 -18.64 -7.50
N GLU A 3 -35.43 -19.03 -6.24
CA GLU A 3 -35.26 -18.19 -5.06
C GLU A 3 -33.83 -17.66 -4.98
N ARG A 4 -33.73 -16.41 -4.54
CA ARG A 4 -32.48 -15.69 -4.28
C ARG A 4 -31.93 -16.15 -2.93
N ASP A 5 -30.68 -16.56 -2.89
CA ASP A 5 -29.94 -16.73 -1.62
C ASP A 5 -29.51 -15.35 -1.11
N GLU A 6 -30.04 -14.98 0.07
CA GLU A 6 -29.95 -13.68 0.74
C GLU A 6 -28.71 -13.50 1.66
N GLN A 7 -27.61 -14.22 1.45
CA GLN A 7 -26.45 -14.13 2.35
C GLN A 7 -25.16 -13.90 1.58
N GLY A 8 -24.97 -12.65 1.14
CA GLY A 8 -23.68 -12.11 0.72
C GLY A 8 -22.82 -11.75 1.93
N THR A 9 -22.41 -12.74 2.72
CA THR A 9 -21.35 -12.55 3.71
C THR A 9 -20.01 -12.68 2.98
N ASP A 10 -19.40 -11.55 2.61
CA ASP A 10 -18.06 -11.56 2.04
C ASP A 10 -17.09 -11.98 3.14
N ARG A 11 -16.47 -13.15 2.97
CA ARG A 11 -15.64 -13.78 4.00
C ARG A 11 -14.32 -13.03 4.09
N ILE A 12 -14.05 -12.36 5.20
CA ILE A 12 -12.67 -11.99 5.57
C ILE A 12 -11.95 -13.29 5.97
N GLY A 13 -11.52 -14.06 4.97
CA GLY A 13 -10.68 -15.24 5.13
C GLY A 13 -9.20 -14.85 5.32
N PRO A 14 -8.36 -15.75 5.84
CA PRO A 14 -6.93 -15.47 6.03
C PRO A 14 -6.26 -15.10 4.70
N SER A 15 -5.58 -13.95 4.71
CA SER A 15 -4.84 -13.40 3.57
C SER A 15 -3.81 -14.41 3.05
N GLN A 16 -3.86 -14.71 1.76
CA GLN A 16 -2.90 -15.56 1.05
C GLN A 16 -1.65 -14.76 0.59
N ALA A 17 -1.41 -13.57 1.15
CA ALA A 17 -0.44 -12.60 0.62
C ALA A 17 1.03 -12.91 0.95
N GLU A 18 1.34 -13.43 2.15
CA GLU A 18 2.72 -13.66 2.58
C GLU A 18 3.56 -14.55 1.64
N PRO A 19 3.06 -15.71 1.11
CA PRO A 19 3.85 -16.50 0.17
C PRO A 19 4.04 -15.85 -1.21
N ARG A 20 3.36 -14.74 -1.52
CA ARG A 20 3.41 -14.09 -2.85
C ARG A 20 4.46 -12.98 -2.99
N LEU A 21 4.97 -12.43 -1.87
CA LEU A 21 5.96 -11.34 -1.95
C LEU A 21 7.38 -11.84 -2.20
N GLN A 22 7.75 -13.01 -1.68
CA GLN A 22 9.11 -13.55 -1.82
C GLN A 22 9.57 -13.66 -3.29
N PRO A 23 8.77 -14.22 -4.22
CA PRO A 23 9.18 -14.29 -5.63
C PRO A 23 9.45 -12.91 -6.26
N VAL A 24 8.71 -11.89 -5.85
CA VAL A 24 8.87 -10.53 -6.38
C VAL A 24 10.13 -9.85 -5.80
N ILE A 25 10.40 -10.06 -4.51
CA ILE A 25 11.64 -9.62 -3.86
C ILE A 25 12.85 -10.27 -4.54
N ASP A 26 12.79 -11.58 -4.82
CA ASP A 26 13.86 -12.33 -5.48
C ASP A 26 14.08 -11.86 -6.93
N ALA A 27 12.99 -11.55 -7.64
CA ALA A 27 13.04 -10.97 -8.98
C ALA A 27 13.71 -9.58 -8.96
N MET A 28 13.32 -8.70 -8.04
CA MET A 28 13.93 -7.38 -7.88
C MET A 28 15.43 -7.51 -7.54
N ALA A 29 15.79 -8.38 -6.60
CA ALA A 29 17.19 -8.67 -6.27
C ALA A 29 17.98 -9.18 -7.49
N THR A 30 17.34 -9.96 -8.35
CA THR A 30 17.96 -10.45 -9.59
C THR A 30 18.14 -9.32 -10.60
N LEU A 31 17.15 -8.42 -10.77
CA LEU A 31 17.26 -7.24 -11.62
C LEU A 31 18.38 -6.31 -11.16
N ARG A 32 18.42 -5.97 -9.88
CA ARG A 32 19.48 -5.15 -9.28
C ARG A 32 20.87 -5.71 -9.55
N ARG A 33 21.04 -7.03 -9.55
CA ARG A 33 22.32 -7.71 -9.83
C ARG A 33 22.64 -7.90 -11.32
N ARG A 34 21.64 -8.16 -12.16
CA ARG A 34 21.85 -8.68 -13.54
C ARG A 34 21.37 -7.75 -14.65
N CYS A 35 20.55 -6.75 -14.35
CA CYS A 35 20.07 -5.78 -15.32
C CYS A 35 20.94 -4.51 -15.26
N PRO A 36 21.67 -4.16 -16.35
CA PRO A 36 22.55 -2.98 -16.35
C PRO A 36 21.82 -1.66 -16.15
N TRP A 37 20.56 -1.57 -16.57
CA TRP A 37 19.77 -0.37 -16.32
C TRP A 37 19.39 -0.28 -14.85
N SER A 38 18.85 -1.38 -14.29
CA SER A 38 18.42 -1.43 -12.90
C SER A 38 19.60 -1.12 -11.98
N SER A 39 20.75 -1.79 -12.12
CA SER A 39 21.93 -1.61 -11.25
C SER A 39 22.52 -0.19 -11.20
N ARG A 40 22.21 0.66 -12.19
CA ARG A 40 22.65 2.06 -12.24
C ARG A 40 21.66 3.05 -11.64
N GLN A 41 20.46 2.61 -11.27
CA GLN A 41 19.46 3.48 -10.67
C GLN A 41 19.78 3.75 -9.20
N ASP A 42 19.43 4.96 -8.77
CA ASP A 42 19.36 5.40 -7.38
C ASP A 42 17.99 6.06 -7.10
N HIS A 43 17.76 6.54 -5.88
CA HIS A 43 16.48 7.15 -5.52
C HIS A 43 16.14 8.37 -6.38
N GLN A 44 17.14 9.19 -6.74
CA GLN A 44 16.92 10.43 -7.47
C GLN A 44 16.63 10.15 -8.96
N SER A 45 17.33 9.18 -9.56
CA SER A 45 17.12 8.80 -10.95
C SER A 45 15.74 8.16 -11.18
N LEU A 46 15.13 7.61 -10.12
CA LEU A 46 13.80 7.00 -10.14
C LEU A 46 12.64 7.97 -9.95
N GLU A 47 12.87 9.19 -9.45
CA GLU A 47 11.80 10.15 -9.14
C GLU A 47 10.89 10.47 -10.34
N LYS A 48 11.46 10.51 -11.55
CA LYS A 48 10.67 10.79 -12.76
C LYS A 48 9.71 9.64 -13.06
N TYR A 49 10.17 8.39 -12.91
CA TYR A 49 9.36 7.21 -13.17
C TYR A 49 8.25 7.11 -12.13
N ALA A 50 8.54 7.36 -10.85
CA ALA A 50 7.52 7.40 -9.81
C ALA A 50 6.40 8.43 -10.07
N ARG A 51 6.71 9.57 -10.71
CA ARG A 51 5.68 10.52 -11.16
C ARG A 51 4.91 9.99 -12.37
N GLU A 52 5.62 9.52 -13.39
CA GLU A 52 5.03 8.95 -14.60
C GLU A 52 4.05 7.82 -14.26
N GLU A 53 4.44 6.79 -13.49
CA GLU A 53 3.54 5.68 -13.10
C GLU A 53 2.34 6.16 -12.27
N THR A 54 2.50 7.25 -11.49
CA THR A 54 1.40 7.81 -10.71
C THR A 54 0.41 8.55 -11.62
N ASP A 55 0.91 9.29 -12.61
CA ASP A 55 0.08 9.99 -13.59
C ASP A 55 -0.66 8.96 -14.48
N GLU A 56 0.01 7.88 -14.91
CA GLU A 56 -0.61 6.79 -15.68
C GLU A 56 -1.68 6.05 -14.85
N LEU A 57 -1.44 5.80 -13.56
CA LEU A 57 -2.46 5.28 -12.65
C LEU A 57 -3.68 6.20 -12.55
N ILE A 58 -3.48 7.52 -12.49
CA ILE A 58 -4.58 8.50 -12.45
C ILE A 58 -5.41 8.39 -13.72
N ASP A 59 -4.77 8.41 -14.89
CA ASP A 59 -5.44 8.28 -16.18
C ASP A 59 -6.25 6.97 -16.28
N ALA A 60 -5.65 5.83 -15.87
CA ALA A 60 -6.34 4.54 -15.85
C ALA A 60 -7.57 4.53 -14.92
N LEU A 61 -7.50 5.21 -13.77
CA LEU A 61 -8.62 5.34 -12.84
C LEU A 61 -9.73 6.23 -13.42
N GLU A 62 -9.40 7.30 -14.15
CA GLU A 62 -10.36 8.15 -14.84
C GLU A 62 -11.12 7.39 -15.93
N ASP A 63 -10.39 6.60 -16.73
CA ASP A 63 -10.97 5.73 -17.76
C ASP A 63 -11.86 4.65 -17.15
N PHE A 64 -11.43 3.99 -16.07
CA PHE A 64 -12.25 2.99 -15.37
C PHE A 64 -13.52 3.61 -14.76
N THR A 65 -13.42 4.82 -14.21
CA THR A 65 -14.57 5.56 -13.66
C THR A 65 -15.57 5.92 -14.75
N THR A 66 -15.08 6.32 -15.93
CA THR A 66 -15.91 6.67 -17.08
C THR A 66 -16.55 5.43 -17.72
N ALA A 67 -15.80 4.33 -17.82
CA ALA A 67 -16.24 3.08 -18.41
C ALA A 67 -15.62 1.88 -17.67
N PRO A 68 -16.35 1.22 -16.75
CA PRO A 68 -15.82 0.11 -15.96
C PRO A 68 -15.83 -1.21 -16.74
N THR A 69 -15.08 -1.27 -17.84
CA THR A 69 -14.93 -2.49 -18.65
C THR A 69 -13.83 -3.40 -18.09
N PRO A 70 -13.78 -4.69 -18.49
CA PRO A 70 -12.68 -5.58 -18.12
C PRO A 70 -11.31 -5.06 -18.54
N GLU A 71 -11.22 -4.35 -19.66
CA GLU A 71 -9.99 -3.76 -20.19
C GLU A 71 -9.51 -2.61 -19.30
N ASN A 72 -10.40 -1.66 -18.97
CA ASN A 72 -10.04 -0.54 -18.09
C ASN A 72 -9.71 -1.01 -16.67
N ARG A 73 -10.39 -2.07 -16.18
CA ARG A 73 -10.00 -2.73 -14.94
C ARG A 73 -8.59 -3.32 -15.01
N ALA A 74 -8.21 -3.92 -16.13
CA ALA A 74 -6.89 -4.51 -16.31
C ALA A 74 -5.80 -3.43 -16.32
N ALA A 75 -6.04 -2.31 -17.01
CA ALA A 75 -5.14 -1.15 -16.99
C ALA A 75 -4.90 -0.64 -15.55
N VAL A 76 -5.96 -0.43 -14.76
CA VAL A 76 -5.79 -0.01 -13.35
C VAL A 76 -4.95 -1.00 -12.54
N ILE A 77 -5.08 -2.31 -12.79
CA ILE A 77 -4.28 -3.34 -12.09
C ILE A 77 -2.81 -3.27 -12.52
N GLU A 78 -2.53 -3.02 -13.80
CA GLU A 78 -1.19 -2.85 -14.36
C GLU A 78 -0.50 -1.65 -13.71
N GLU A 79 -1.14 -0.48 -13.74
CA GLU A 79 -0.56 0.76 -13.19
C GLU A 79 -0.37 0.69 -11.66
N LEU A 80 -1.30 0.05 -10.93
CA LEU A 80 -1.10 -0.22 -9.50
C LEU A 80 0.12 -1.12 -9.26
N GLY A 81 0.39 -2.05 -10.18
CA GLY A 81 1.57 -2.88 -10.20
C GLY A 81 2.85 -2.06 -10.39
N ASP A 82 2.85 -1.09 -11.30
CA ASP A 82 4.00 -0.25 -11.60
C ASP A 82 4.30 0.76 -10.48
N VAL A 83 3.28 1.32 -9.85
CA VAL A 83 3.45 2.09 -8.60
C VAL A 83 4.03 1.20 -7.49
N PHE A 84 3.57 -0.04 -7.35
CA PHE A 84 4.14 -0.98 -6.37
C PHE A 84 5.58 -1.38 -6.73
N TYR A 85 5.92 -1.49 -8.01
CA TYR A 85 7.28 -1.73 -8.49
C TYR A 85 8.22 -0.61 -8.04
N GLN A 86 7.80 0.65 -8.06
CA GLN A 86 8.59 1.75 -7.49
C GLN A 86 8.85 1.55 -5.99
N VAL A 87 7.83 1.17 -5.21
CA VAL A 87 8.00 0.87 -3.77
C VAL A 87 9.04 -0.23 -3.54
N LEU A 88 8.96 -1.31 -4.31
CA LEU A 88 9.92 -2.42 -4.25
C LEU A 88 11.34 -1.97 -4.61
N PHE A 89 11.49 -1.14 -5.65
CA PHE A 89 12.78 -0.67 -6.11
C PHE A 89 13.44 0.24 -5.07
N HIS A 90 12.70 1.20 -4.52
CA HIS A 90 13.20 2.05 -3.45
C HIS A 90 13.53 1.24 -2.18
N SER A 91 12.73 0.23 -1.84
CA SER A 91 13.04 -0.69 -0.73
C SER A 91 14.35 -1.44 -0.95
N ALA A 92 14.57 -1.95 -2.17
CA ALA A 92 15.79 -2.65 -2.54
C ALA A 92 17.04 -1.75 -2.45
N LEU A 93 16.94 -0.47 -2.84
CA LEU A 93 18.03 0.50 -2.70
C LEU A 93 18.37 0.81 -1.23
N LEU A 94 17.35 0.90 -0.36
CA LEU A 94 17.54 1.04 1.09
C LEU A 94 18.26 -0.18 1.68
N ASP A 95 17.87 -1.39 1.27
CA ASP A 95 18.52 -2.62 1.71
C ASP A 95 19.99 -2.67 1.26
N GLU A 96 20.28 -2.32 0.01
CA GLU A 96 21.66 -2.24 -0.51
C GLU A 96 22.52 -1.22 0.24
N SER A 97 22.01 -0.01 0.47
CA SER A 97 22.76 1.06 1.14
C SER A 97 23.05 0.76 2.62
N SER A 98 22.19 -0.02 3.27
CA SER A 98 22.32 -0.43 4.67
C SER A 98 23.01 -1.79 4.86
N GLY A 99 23.32 -2.50 3.76
CA GLY A 99 23.90 -3.84 3.78
C GLY A 99 22.94 -4.93 4.26
N GLN A 100 21.64 -4.68 4.24
CA GLN A 100 20.60 -5.63 4.63
C GLN A 100 20.25 -6.58 3.46
N VAL A 101 19.58 -7.68 3.80
CA VAL A 101 19.02 -8.57 2.80
C VAL A 101 17.81 -7.92 2.12
N TYR A 102 17.63 -8.16 0.82
CA TYR A 102 16.46 -7.67 0.08
C TYR A 102 15.16 -8.12 0.76
N GLY A 103 14.24 -7.17 0.91
CA GLY A 103 12.95 -7.38 1.55
C GLY A 103 12.90 -6.87 3.00
N HIS A 104 14.03 -6.54 3.62
CA HIS A 104 14.05 -6.00 4.98
C HIS A 104 13.31 -4.66 5.06
N SER A 105 13.65 -3.71 4.20
CA SER A 105 13.00 -2.39 4.16
C SER A 105 11.54 -2.48 3.71
N LEU A 106 11.21 -3.41 2.81
CA LEU A 106 9.83 -3.67 2.42
C LEU A 106 9.00 -4.19 3.61
N GLY A 107 9.55 -5.09 4.42
CA GLY A 107 8.92 -5.56 5.65
C GLY A 107 8.62 -4.40 6.61
N ALA A 108 9.61 -3.53 6.84
CA ALA A 108 9.41 -2.34 7.68
C ALA A 108 8.34 -1.38 7.13
N ILE A 109 8.23 -1.22 5.81
CA ILE A 109 7.17 -0.43 5.17
C ILE A 109 5.80 -1.07 5.42
N ILE A 110 5.68 -2.39 5.27
CA ILE A 110 4.43 -3.13 5.50
C ILE A 110 4.00 -3.02 6.97
N ASP A 111 4.91 -3.29 7.91
CA ASP A 111 4.64 -3.19 9.35
C ASP A 111 4.19 -1.77 9.74
N GLY A 112 4.89 -0.75 9.20
CA GLY A 112 4.55 0.65 9.42
C GLY A 112 3.20 1.04 8.79
N LEU A 113 2.84 0.46 7.65
CA LEU A 113 1.54 0.68 7.01
C LEU A 113 0.42 -0.01 7.80
N GLU A 114 0.58 -1.27 8.20
CA GLU A 114 -0.38 -2.02 9.01
C GLU A 114 -0.69 -1.28 10.32
N ALA A 115 0.36 -0.94 11.09
CA ALA A 115 0.21 -0.19 12.33
C ALA A 115 -0.51 1.15 12.10
N LYS A 116 -0.22 1.83 10.99
CA LYS A 116 -0.89 3.09 10.62
C LYS A 116 -2.35 2.88 10.26
N LEU A 117 -2.69 1.83 9.53
CA LEU A 117 -4.07 1.52 9.14
C LEU A 117 -4.92 1.20 10.37
N ILE A 118 -4.42 0.36 11.28
CA ILE A 118 -5.10 0.02 12.54
C ILE A 118 -5.27 1.28 13.40
N ARG A 119 -4.18 2.02 13.63
CA ARG A 119 -4.19 3.21 14.49
C ARG A 119 -5.09 4.33 13.96
N ARG A 120 -5.23 4.49 12.64
CA ARG A 120 -6.06 5.55 12.02
C ARG A 120 -7.52 5.17 11.86
N HIS A 121 -7.87 3.90 12.02
CA HIS A 121 -9.25 3.42 11.87
C HIS A 121 -9.66 2.53 13.05
N PRO A 122 -9.49 2.97 14.31
CA PRO A 122 -9.73 2.10 15.46
C PRO A 122 -11.16 1.56 15.47
N LEU A 123 -12.16 2.35 15.06
CA LEU A 123 -13.56 1.89 14.96
C LEU A 123 -13.75 0.70 14.02
N ALA A 124 -12.89 0.50 13.02
CA ALA A 124 -12.92 -0.66 12.13
C ALA A 124 -12.26 -1.92 12.75
N PHE A 125 -11.46 -1.76 13.80
CA PHE A 125 -10.68 -2.84 14.42
C PHE A 125 -11.02 -3.11 15.90
N THR A 126 -11.78 -2.23 16.55
CA THR A 126 -12.19 -2.34 17.97
C THR A 126 -13.66 -2.71 18.16
N GLY A 127 -14.38 -3.04 17.08
CA GLY A 127 -15.77 -3.46 17.12
C GLY A 127 -15.93 -4.88 17.67
N ASP A 128 -16.62 -5.02 18.79
CA ASP A 128 -17.00 -6.30 19.37
C ASP A 128 -18.15 -6.91 18.54
N SER A 129 -17.84 -7.95 17.76
CA SER A 129 -18.79 -9.00 17.36
C SER A 129 -20.11 -8.64 16.62
N GLY A 130 -20.27 -7.44 16.07
CA GLY A 130 -21.44 -7.07 15.27
C GLY A 130 -21.03 -6.33 14.00
N ASP A 131 -21.46 -6.82 12.85
CA ASP A 131 -21.21 -6.28 11.49
C ASP A 131 -21.77 -4.85 11.26
N GLU A 132 -22.05 -4.08 12.31
CA GLU A 132 -22.54 -2.71 12.19
C GLU A 132 -21.39 -1.73 11.94
N MET A 133 -21.43 -1.09 10.76
CA MET A 133 -20.52 0.01 10.43
C MET A 133 -20.73 1.18 11.40
N ALA A 134 -19.62 1.73 11.92
CA ALA A 134 -19.66 2.97 12.68
C ALA A 134 -20.28 4.12 11.87
N SER A 135 -20.98 5.03 12.55
CA SER A 135 -21.57 6.21 11.89
C SER A 135 -20.48 7.16 11.38
N LEU A 136 -20.78 7.94 10.33
CA LEU A 136 -19.85 8.93 9.79
C LEU A 136 -19.40 9.96 10.84
N ASP A 137 -20.30 10.35 11.75
CA ASP A 137 -20.00 11.29 12.83
C ASP A 137 -19.01 10.72 13.84
N ASP A 138 -19.09 9.41 14.11
CA ASP A 138 -18.14 8.71 14.98
C ASP A 138 -16.76 8.62 14.34
N VAL A 139 -16.72 8.29 13.04
CA VAL A 139 -15.48 8.23 12.25
C VAL A 139 -14.81 9.60 12.19
N GLU A 140 -15.56 10.67 11.93
CA GLU A 140 -14.98 12.02 11.83
C GLU A 140 -14.44 12.51 13.18
N ARG A 141 -15.19 12.29 14.28
CA ARG A 141 -14.75 12.65 15.63
C ARG A 141 -13.44 11.96 15.99
N GLU A 142 -13.36 10.67 15.71
CA GLU A 142 -12.19 9.84 16.01
C GLU A 142 -10.98 10.21 15.13
N TYR A 143 -11.20 10.45 13.83
CA TYR A 143 -10.17 10.94 12.92
C TYR A 143 -9.56 12.27 13.40
N ARG A 144 -10.39 13.22 13.84
CA ARG A 144 -9.92 14.51 14.39
C ARG A 144 -9.06 14.31 15.64
N ARG A 145 -9.45 13.39 16.54
CA ARG A 145 -8.67 13.04 17.74
C ARG A 145 -7.29 12.50 17.37
N ILE A 146 -7.25 11.50 16.49
CA ILE A 146 -6.00 10.85 16.04
C ILE A 146 -5.08 11.85 15.33
N LYS A 147 -5.62 12.73 14.47
CA LYS A 147 -4.83 13.78 13.81
C LYS A 147 -4.23 14.79 14.78
N ALA A 148 -4.92 15.11 15.87
CA ALA A 148 -4.38 15.98 16.91
C ALA A 148 -3.20 15.30 17.64
N GLU A 149 -3.32 14.02 17.95
CA GLU A 149 -2.27 13.21 18.60
C GLU A 149 -1.04 13.02 17.70
N GLU A 150 -1.22 12.73 16.41
CA GLU A 150 -0.11 12.63 15.44
C GLU A 150 0.68 13.94 15.34
N LYS A 151 -0.02 15.09 15.29
CA LYS A 151 0.62 16.41 15.27
C LYS A 151 1.35 16.72 16.58
N ALA A 152 0.88 16.20 17.71
CA ALA A 152 1.54 16.39 19.00
C ALA A 152 2.82 15.56 19.10
N ALA A 153 2.79 14.29 18.66
CA ALA A 153 3.95 13.39 18.67
C ALA A 153 5.10 13.89 17.77
N VAL A 154 4.80 14.33 16.54
CA VAL A 154 5.81 14.87 15.62
C VAL A 154 6.46 16.15 16.16
N ARG A 155 5.72 16.96 16.94
CA ARG A 155 6.26 18.20 17.56
C ARG A 155 7.12 17.93 18.79
N ASP A 156 7.06 16.75 19.39
CA ASP A 156 7.86 16.37 20.56
C ASP A 156 9.19 15.73 20.14
N GLU A 157 9.19 14.95 19.05
CA GLU A 157 10.40 14.39 18.42
C GLU A 157 11.33 15.50 17.89
N ASP A 158 10.78 16.58 17.33
CA ASP A 158 11.53 17.75 16.83
C ASP A 158 12.04 18.68 17.95
N ARG A 159 11.70 18.39 19.21
CA ARG A 159 12.03 19.22 20.39
C ARG A 159 12.97 18.52 21.39
N THR A 160 13.49 17.35 21.04
CA THR A 160 14.49 16.63 21.83
C THR A 160 15.89 17.00 21.34
N PRO A 161 16.75 17.61 22.19
CA PRO A 161 18.06 18.13 21.79
C PRO A 161 19.10 17.03 21.48
#